data_AF-A0A841KWR7-F1
#
_entry.id   AF-A0A841KWR7-F1
#
_cell.length_a   1.000
_cell.length_b   1.000
_cell.length_c   1.000
_cell.angle_alpha   90.00
_cell.angle_beta   90.00
_cell.angle_gamma   90.00
#
_symmetry.space_group_name_H-M   'P 1'
#
loop_
_entity.id
_entity.type
_entity.pdbx_description
1 polymer ?
#
loop_
_entity_poly.entity_id
_entity_poly.type
_entity_poly.pdbx_seq_one_letter_code
_entity_poly.pdbx_strand_id
1 'polypeptide(L)' 'MDSLDQISSEIEQLRAAMNELISKDPTLTDPKILTLSQELDIKINEHNELLRKEG' A
#
# COMPACT_ATOMS: atom_id res chain seq x y z
N MET A 1 -1.21 9.18 17.75
CA MET A 1 -1.25 9.05 16.28
C MET A 1 -2.43 8.14 16.02
N ASP A 2 -3.41 8.62 15.25
CA ASP A 2 -4.64 7.87 15.06
C ASP A 2 -4.35 6.59 14.26
N SER A 3 -5.09 5.51 14.50
CA SER A 3 -4.82 4.22 13.83
C SER A 3 -5.03 4.35 12.31
N LEU A 4 -5.95 5.22 11.88
CA LEU A 4 -6.16 5.57 10.47
C LEU A 4 -5.00 6.36 9.86
N ASP A 5 -4.43 7.31 10.60
CA ASP A 5 -3.28 8.11 10.14
C ASP A 5 -2.06 7.21 9.90
N GLN A 6 -1.84 6.23 10.79
CA GLN A 6 -0.73 5.29 10.66
C GLN A 6 -0.90 4.41 9.41
N ILE A 7 -2.07 3.82 9.20
CA ILE A 7 -2.33 2.98 8.03
C ILE A 7 -2.28 3.81 6.73
N SER A 8 -2.78 5.06 6.75
CA SER A 8 -2.65 5.97 5.61
C SER A 8 -1.19 6.24 5.25
N SER A 9 -0.34 6.47 6.25
CA SER A 9 1.10 6.65 6.01
C SER A 9 1.76 5.40 5.45
N GLU A 10 1.41 4.21 5.94
CA GLU A 10 1.91 2.92 5.41
C GLU A 10 1.50 2.71 3.95
N ILE A 11 0.26 3.05 3.58
CA ILE A 11 -0.24 3.00 2.19
C ILE A 11 0.57 3.91 1.28
N GLU A 12 0.87 5.16 1.71
CA GLU A 12 1.67 6.09 0.92
C GLU A 12 3.12 5.60 0.73
N GLN A 13 3.73 5.04 1.78
CA GLN A 13 5.08 4.47 1.70
C GLN A 13 5.14 3.29 0.73
N LEU A 14 4.17 2.38 0.79
CA LEU A 14 4.07 1.24 -0.12
C LEU A 14 3.86 1.69 -1.57
N ARG A 15 3.01 2.70 -1.81
CA ARG A 15 2.83 3.31 -3.14
C ARG A 15 4.11 3.92 -3.67
N ALA A 16 4.86 4.65 -2.83
CA ALA A 16 6.13 5.25 -3.22
C ALA A 16 7.15 4.17 -3.61
N ALA A 17 7.30 3.12 -2.80
CA ALA A 17 8.20 2.00 -3.07
C ALA A 17 7.83 1.25 -4.35
N MET A 18 6.54 1.00 -4.57
CA MET A 18 6.04 0.36 -5.78
C MET A 18 6.32 1.23 -7.02
N ASN A 19 6.05 2.53 -6.96
CA ASN A 19 6.36 3.46 -8.06
C ASN A 19 7.86 3.53 -8.37
N GLU A 20 8.72 3.49 -7.35
CA GLU A 20 10.16 3.46 -7.55
C GLU A 20 10.60 2.19 -8.28
N LEU A 21 10.05 1.03 -7.93
CA LEU A 21 10.34 -0.23 -8.62
C LEU A 21 9.81 -0.24 -10.05
N ILE A 22 8.59 0.25 -10.28
CA ILE A 22 8.02 0.39 -11.63
C ILE A 22 8.88 1.30 -12.50
N SER A 23 9.42 2.38 -11.94
CA SER A 23 10.31 3.29 -12.68
C SER A 23 11.63 2.63 -13.08
N LYS A 24 12.07 1.61 -12.34
CA LYS A 24 13.31 0.86 -12.57
C LYS A 24 13.11 -0.40 -13.41
N ASP A 25 11.92 -0.98 -13.38
CA ASP A 25 11.50 -2.13 -14.18
C ASP A 25 10.20 -1.83 -14.95
N PRO A 26 10.30 -1.28 -16.18
CA PRO A 26 9.12 -0.95 -16.98
C PRO A 26 8.36 -2.18 -17.47
N THR A 27 8.92 -3.40 -17.38
CA THR A 27 8.19 -4.61 -17.75
C THR A 27 7.27 -5.11 -16.64
N LEU A 28 7.31 -4.50 -15.44
CA LEU A 28 6.47 -4.84 -14.29
C LEU A 28 6.55 -6.32 -13.88
N THR A 29 7.63 -6.99 -14.26
CA THR A 29 7.80 -8.43 -14.06
C THR A 29 8.55 -8.76 -12.78
N ASP A 30 9.16 -7.76 -12.13
CA ASP A 30 9.81 -7.94 -10.83
C ASP A 30 8.79 -8.52 -9.83
N PRO A 31 9.03 -9.74 -9.30
CA PRO A 31 8.18 -10.35 -8.29
C PRO A 31 7.94 -9.46 -7.06
N LYS A 32 8.86 -8.52 -6.77
CA LYS A 32 8.68 -7.54 -5.69
C LYS A 32 7.54 -6.56 -5.96
N ILE A 33 7.27 -6.21 -7.22
CA ILE A 33 6.12 -5.37 -7.58
C ILE A 33 4.82 -6.11 -7.25
N LEU A 34 4.77 -7.42 -7.53
CA LEU A 34 3.62 -8.26 -7.16
C LEU A 34 3.45 -8.33 -5.64
N THR A 35 4.53 -8.56 -4.89
CA THR A 35 4.48 -8.60 -3.42
C THR A 35 4.01 -7.27 -2.84
N LEU A 36 4.55 -6.14 -3.31
CA LEU A 36 4.14 -4.81 -2.85
C LEU A 36 2.69 -4.49 -3.20
N SER A 37 2.21 -4.93 -4.38
CA SER A 37 0.80 -4.79 -4.75
C SER A 37 -0.11 -5.53 -3.77
N GLN A 38 0.27 -6.74 -3.34
CA GLN A 38 -0.52 -7.51 -2.39
C GLN A 38 -0.51 -6.88 -0.99
N GLU A 39 0.65 -6.39 -0.53
CA GLU A 39 0.76 -5.67 0.74
C GLU A 39 -0.06 -4.39 0.75
N LEU A 40 -0.06 -3.65 -0.36
CA LEU A 40 -0.85 -2.43 -0.53
C LEU A 40 -2.36 -2.72 -0.45
N ASP A 41 -2.82 -3.78 -1.11
CA ASP A 41 -4.23 -4.20 -1.06
C ASP A 41 -4.66 -4.57 0.37
N ILE A 42 -3.81 -5.29 1.11
CA ILE A 42 -4.07 -5.64 2.52
C ILE A 42 -4.24 -4.35 3.34
N LYS A 43 -3.33 -3.38 3.20
CA LYS A 43 -3.38 -2.13 3.96
C LYS A 43 -4.58 -1.26 3.62
N ILE A 44 -4.95 -1.19 2.35
CA ILE A 44 -6.17 -0.49 1.92
C ILE A 44 -7.41 -1.15 2.53
N ASN A 45 -7.46 -2.48 2.58
CA ASN A 45 -8.58 -3.18 3.19
C ASN A 45 -8.63 -2.94 4.72
N GLU A 46 -7.49 -2.98 5.41
CA GLU A 46 -7.42 -2.63 6.84
C GLU A 46 -7.92 -1.20 7.10
N HIS A 47 -7.51 -0.24 6.27
CA HIS A 47 -7.97 1.15 6.35
C HIS A 47 -9.50 1.26 6.17
N ASN A 48 -10.05 0.57 5.16
CA ASN A 48 -11.48 0.58 4.88
C ASN A 48 -12.30 -0.04 6.02
N GLU A 49 -11.80 -1.11 6.63
CA GLU A 49 -12.44 -1.74 7.79
C GLU A 49 -12.41 -0.86 9.03
N LEU A 50 -11.35 -0.08 9.25
CA LEU A 50 -11.32 0.93 10.31
C LEU A 50 -12.34 2.05 10.06
N LEU A 51 -12.39 2.60 8.84
CA LEU A 51 -13.38 3.63 8.48
C LEU A 51 -14.82 3.14 8.69
N ARG A 52 -15.11 1.87 8.39
CA ARG A 52 -16.43 1.27 8.62
C ARG A 52 -16.79 1.13 10.09
N LYS A 53 -15.81 1.03 10.99
CA LYS A 53 -16.03 0.92 12.43
C LYS A 53 -16.20 2.27 13.12
N GLU A 54 -15.70 3.34 12.50
CA GLU A 54 -15.81 4.71 13.00
C GLU A 54 -17.06 5.46 12.49
N GLY A 55 -17.71 4.97 11.44
CA GLY A 55 -18.98 5.49 10.90
C GLY A 55 -20.21 4.78 11.44
#